data_AF-A0A7S3UJB9-F1
#
_entry.id   AF-A0A7S3UJB9-F1
#
_cell.length_a   1.000
_cell.length_b   1.000
_cell.length_c   1.000
_cell.angle_alpha   90.00
_cell.angle_beta   90.00
_cell.angle_gamma   90.00
#
_symmetry.space_group_name_H-M   'P 1'
#
loop_
_entity.id
_entity.type
_entity.pdbx_description
1 polymer ?
#
loop_
_entity_poly.entity_id
_entity_poly.type
_entity_poly.pdbx_seq_one_letter_code
_entity_poly.pdbx_strand_id
1 'polypeptide(L)'
;KGFHPQRRPGVRLAWVDFTDALFAQRFWTLSGLSWYLRTLEIDGWAPIGLSEVVRVQRYKEGDAFGKHIDQNIVREDGLKSFHSIRIFLNGCGVNFQGGT
;
A
#
# COMPACT_ATOMS: atom_id res chain seq x y z
N LYS A 1 -2.62 -19.20 -1.32
CA LYS A 1 -2.56 -17.78 -1.73
C LYS A 1 -1.09 -17.39 -1.85
N GLY A 2 -0.69 -16.66 -2.88
CA GLY A 2 0.71 -16.33 -3.12
C GLY A 2 0.84 -15.10 -4.02
N PHE A 3 2.07 -14.68 -4.27
CA PHE A 3 2.34 -13.54 -5.13
C PHE A 3 1.95 -13.84 -6.58
N HIS A 4 1.12 -12.98 -7.16
CA HIS A 4 0.71 -13.02 -8.55
C HIS A 4 1.66 -12.15 -9.38
N PRO A 5 2.43 -12.73 -10.34
CA PRO A 5 3.32 -11.96 -11.18
C PRO A 5 2.52 -11.11 -12.16
N GLN A 6 2.97 -9.87 -12.34
CA GLN A 6 2.40 -8.90 -13.26
C GLN A 6 3.45 -8.59 -14.33
N ARG A 7 3.08 -8.81 -15.59
CA ARG A 7 3.95 -8.57 -16.74
C ARG A 7 3.15 -7.80 -17.78
N ARG A 8 3.23 -6.47 -17.73
CA ARG A 8 2.58 -5.55 -18.66
C ARG A 8 3.58 -4.43 -19.01
N PRO A 9 3.38 -3.69 -20.11
CA PRO A 9 4.25 -2.55 -20.41
C PRO A 9 4.36 -1.61 -19.20
N GLY A 10 5.60 -1.37 -18.74
CA GLY A 10 5.88 -0.55 -17.56
C GLY A 10 5.64 -1.22 -16.21
N VAL A 11 5.12 -2.45 -16.13
CA VAL A 11 4.87 -3.15 -14.85
C VAL A 11 5.47 -4.56 -14.91
N ARG A 12 6.52 -4.76 -14.13
CA ARG A 12 7.13 -6.06 -13.81
C ARG A 12 7.34 -6.13 -12.32
N LEU A 13 6.45 -6.80 -11.60
CA LEU A 13 6.65 -7.17 -10.19
C LEU A 13 5.65 -8.25 -9.84
N ALA A 14 5.70 -8.74 -8.60
CA ALA A 14 4.66 -9.63 -8.09
C ALA A 14 3.96 -8.97 -6.90
N TRP A 15 2.65 -9.18 -6.78
CA TRP A 15 1.91 -8.74 -5.59
C TRP A 15 0.88 -9.75 -5.13
N VAL A 16 0.46 -9.63 -3.88
CA VAL A 16 -0.70 -10.33 -3.34
C VAL A 16 -1.61 -9.30 -2.68
N ASP A 17 -2.91 -9.43 -2.92
CA ASP A 17 -3.93 -8.57 -2.33
C ASP A 17 -4.68 -9.33 -1.24
N PHE A 18 -4.87 -8.64 -0.12
CA PHE A 18 -5.79 -9.02 0.94
C PHE A 18 -7.03 -8.14 0.79
N THR A 19 -8.08 -8.70 0.18
CA THR A 19 -9.41 -8.09 0.02
C THR A 19 -10.31 -8.57 1.16
N ASP A 20 -10.17 -7.98 2.34
CA ASP A 20 -10.89 -8.36 3.55
C ASP A 20 -10.97 -7.17 4.52
N ALA A 21 -12.20 -6.69 4.76
CA ALA A 21 -12.46 -5.53 5.62
C ALA A 21 -12.04 -5.77 7.08
N LEU A 22 -12.22 -6.99 7.60
CA LEU A 22 -11.80 -7.34 8.96
C LEU A 22 -10.28 -7.40 9.06
N PHE A 23 -9.61 -7.93 8.04
CA PHE A 23 -8.15 -7.88 7.97
C PHE A 23 -7.64 -6.44 7.97
N ALA A 24 -8.20 -5.56 7.12
CA ALA A 24 -7.79 -4.17 7.03
C ALA A 24 -8.00 -3.42 8.37
N GLN A 25 -9.14 -3.60 9.02
CA GLN A 25 -9.44 -3.02 10.32
C GLN A 25 -8.49 -3.52 11.42
N ARG A 26 -8.24 -4.83 11.47
CA ARG A 26 -7.31 -5.42 12.45
C ARG A 26 -5.87 -5.00 12.18
N PHE A 27 -5.47 -4.92 10.92
CA PHE A 27 -4.14 -4.44 10.56
C PHE A 27 -3.97 -2.98 10.97
N TRP A 28 -4.96 -2.12 10.73
CA TRP A 28 -4.95 -0.72 11.17
C TRP A 28 -4.76 -0.58 12.69
N THR A 29 -5.46 -1.39 13.48
CA THR A 29 -5.51 -1.26 14.94
C THR A 29 -4.41 -2.03 15.65
N LEU A 30 -4.26 -3.33 15.38
CA LEU A 30 -3.35 -4.21 16.11
C LEU A 30 -1.88 -4.03 15.74
N SER A 31 -1.57 -3.50 14.55
CA SER A 31 -0.18 -3.16 14.19
C SER A 31 0.30 -1.84 14.82
N GLY A 32 -0.60 -1.09 15.46
CA GLY A 32 -0.33 0.24 16.00
C GLY A 32 -0.33 1.36 14.96
N LEU A 33 -0.63 1.09 13.68
CA LEU A 33 -0.73 2.13 12.64
C LEU A 33 -1.69 3.26 13.04
N SER A 34 -2.85 2.91 13.60
CA SER A 34 -3.82 3.89 14.09
C SER A 34 -3.24 4.82 15.16
N TRP A 35 -2.39 4.29 16.04
CA TRP A 35 -1.70 5.06 17.04
C TRP A 35 -0.60 5.92 16.43
N TYR A 36 0.27 5.36 15.60
CA TYR A 36 1.38 6.10 15.00
C TYR A 36 0.92 7.26 14.12
N LEU A 37 -0.17 7.07 13.38
CA LEU A 37 -0.68 8.07 12.45
C LEU A 37 -1.75 8.98 13.05
N ARG A 38 -2.05 8.87 14.36
CA ARG A 38 -3.13 9.63 15.02
C ARG A 38 -2.98 11.15 14.96
N THR A 39 -1.77 11.65 14.73
CA THR A 39 -1.47 13.08 14.62
C THR A 39 -1.12 13.50 13.19
N LEU A 40 -1.18 12.57 12.23
CA LEU A 40 -0.92 12.89 10.84
C LEU A 40 -2.12 13.62 10.27
N GLU A 41 -1.85 14.78 9.67
CA GLU A 41 -2.82 15.54 8.89
C GLU A 41 -2.18 15.87 7.55
N ILE A 42 -2.90 15.56 6.46
CA ILE A 42 -2.47 15.86 5.09
C ILE A 42 -3.62 16.58 4.42
N ASP A 43 -3.38 17.82 3.97
CA ASP A 43 -4.37 18.67 3.30
C ASP A 43 -5.70 18.81 4.08
N GLY A 44 -5.65 18.83 5.41
CA GLY A 44 -6.82 18.90 6.29
C GLY A 44 -7.53 17.55 6.53
N TRP A 45 -6.97 16.45 6.05
CA TRP A 45 -7.52 15.10 6.25
C TRP A 45 -6.69 14.30 7.25
N ALA A 46 -7.39 13.64 8.17
CA ALA A 46 -6.80 12.70 9.11
C ALA A 46 -7.10 11.25 8.66
N PRO A 47 -6.12 10.33 8.71
CA PRO A 47 -6.35 8.93 8.39
C PRO A 47 -7.15 8.26 9.52
N ILE A 48 -8.27 7.62 9.15
CA ILE A 48 -9.15 6.93 10.11
C ILE A 48 -9.11 5.40 10.00
N GLY A 49 -8.47 4.88 8.95
CA GLY A 49 -8.46 3.45 8.64
C GLY A 49 -7.71 3.13 7.35
N LEU A 50 -7.76 1.85 6.95
CA LEU A 50 -7.22 1.36 5.70
C LEU A 50 -8.35 0.95 4.73
N SER A 51 -8.05 0.97 3.44
CA SER A 51 -8.92 0.34 2.44
C SER A 51 -9.03 -1.17 2.67
N GLU A 52 -10.14 -1.76 2.24
CA GLU A 52 -10.40 -3.21 2.32
C GLU A 52 -9.44 -4.02 1.47
N VAL A 53 -8.71 -3.36 0.57
CA VAL A 53 -7.65 -3.93 -0.25
C VAL A 53 -6.29 -3.50 0.30
N VAL A 54 -5.58 -4.43 0.91
CA VAL A 54 -4.18 -4.24 1.33
C VAL A 54 -3.28 -5.04 0.41
N ARG A 55 -2.32 -4.38 -0.25
CA ARG A 55 -1.42 -5.00 -1.22
C ARG A 55 -0.01 -5.16 -0.65
N VAL A 56 0.54 -6.37 -0.75
CA VAL A 56 1.97 -6.62 -0.50
C VAL A 56 2.67 -6.84 -1.83
N GLN A 57 3.67 -6.02 -2.12
CA GLN A 57 4.45 -6.07 -3.35
C GLN A 57 5.83 -6.67 -3.10
N ARG A 58 6.34 -7.41 -4.07
CA ARG A 58 7.71 -7.92 -4.08
C ARG A 58 8.39 -7.50 -5.37
N TYR A 59 9.55 -6.86 -5.18
CA TYR A 59 10.47 -6.50 -6.24
C TYR A 59 11.63 -7.51 -6.27
N LYS A 60 12.04 -7.89 -7.47
CA LYS A 60 13.28 -8.61 -7.78
C LYS A 60 14.14 -7.76 -8.71
N GLU A 61 15.37 -8.20 -8.97
CA GLU A 61 16.22 -7.55 -9.98
C GLU A 61 15.50 -7.48 -11.34
N GLY A 62 15.49 -6.29 -11.95
CA GLY A 62 14.81 -6.03 -13.23
C GLY A 62 13.30 -5.77 -13.12
N ASP A 63 12.71 -5.90 -11.93
CA ASP A 63 11.33 -5.49 -11.66
C ASP A 63 11.21 -3.96 -11.65
N ALA A 64 10.07 -3.47 -12.12
CA ALA A 64 9.75 -2.06 -12.18
C ALA A 64 8.24 -1.86 -12.01
N PHE A 65 7.87 -0.80 -11.30
CA PHE A 65 6.51 -0.29 -11.29
C PHE A 65 6.52 1.11 -11.90
N GLY A 66 6.22 1.16 -13.20
CA GLY A 66 6.25 2.37 -14.00
C GLY A 66 5.23 3.40 -13.54
N LYS A 67 5.31 4.59 -14.13
CA LYS A 67 4.42 5.71 -13.79
C LYS A 67 2.95 5.29 -13.95
N HIS A 68 2.18 5.53 -12.90
CA HIS A 68 0.73 5.30 -12.84
C HIS A 68 0.11 6.32 -11.89
N ILE A 69 -1.22 6.42 -11.94
CA ILE A 69 -2.03 7.24 -11.04
C ILE A 69 -2.87 6.27 -10.22
N ASP A 70 -2.78 6.39 -8.90
CA ASP A 70 -3.65 5.63 -8.00
C ASP A 70 -5.08 6.15 -8.10
N GLN A 71 -6.05 5.23 -8.04
CA GLN A 71 -7.45 5.58 -8.13
C GLN A 71 -7.94 6.22 -6.83
N ASN A 72 -8.59 7.37 -6.95
CA ASN A 72 -9.36 7.96 -5.84
C ASN A 72 -10.70 7.24 -5.71
N ILE A 73 -10.99 6.71 -4.53
CA ILE A 73 -12.24 6.03 -4.24
C ILE A 73 -13.02 6.87 -3.24
N VAL A 74 -14.25 7.25 -3.60
CA VAL A 74 -15.23 7.84 -2.68
C VAL A 74 -16.29 6.78 -2.40
N ARG A 75 -16.49 6.48 -1.13
CA ARG A 75 -17.49 5.51 -0.66
C ARG A 75 -18.84 6.21 -0.42
N GLU A 76 -19.90 5.41 -0.36
CA GLU A 76 -21.27 5.90 -0.13
C GLU A 76 -21.44 6.60 1.22
N ASP A 77 -20.65 6.22 2.22
CA ASP A 77 -20.58 6.84 3.55
C ASP A 77 -19.78 8.15 3.59
N GLY A 78 -19.32 8.63 2.42
CA GLY A 78 -18.53 9.86 2.28
C GLY A 78 -17.04 9.68 2.57
N LEU A 79 -16.59 8.49 2.96
CA LEU A 79 -15.17 8.22 3.17
C LEU A 79 -14.41 8.23 1.85
N LYS A 80 -13.18 8.74 1.90
CA LYS A 80 -12.33 8.91 0.72
C LYS A 80 -11.01 8.17 0.91
N SER A 81 -10.59 7.45 -0.12
CA SER A 81 -9.30 6.78 -0.22
C SER A 81 -8.54 7.37 -1.39
N PHE A 82 -7.55 8.22 -1.08
CA PHE A 82 -6.75 8.96 -2.07
C PHE A 82 -5.27 9.09 -1.64
N HIS A 83 -4.88 8.41 -0.56
CA HIS A 83 -3.51 8.35 -0.04
C HIS A 83 -3.07 6.90 0.11
N SER A 84 -1.81 6.64 -0.27
CA SER A 84 -1.18 5.32 -0.19
C SER A 84 -0.06 5.36 0.85
N ILE A 85 0.00 4.34 1.73
CA ILE A 85 1.11 4.15 2.67
C ILE A 85 2.05 3.08 2.11
N ARG A 86 3.35 3.38 2.05
CA ARG A 86 4.40 2.40 1.73
C ARG A 86 5.22 2.11 2.98
N ILE A 87 5.23 0.84 3.39
CA ILE A 87 6.06 0.36 4.50
C ILE A 87 7.19 -0.46 3.89
N PHE A 88 8.42 0.03 4.02
CA PHE A 88 9.60 -0.65 3.52
C PHE A 88 10.03 -1.73 4.52
N LEU A 89 9.93 -2.99 4.13
CA LEU A 89 10.31 -4.15 4.95
C LEU A 89 11.77 -4.58 4.74
N ASN A 90 12.44 -3.99 3.74
CA ASN A 90 13.85 -4.20 3.45
C ASN A 90 14.61 -2.93 3.83
N GLY A 91 15.76 -3.06 4.49
CA GLY A 91 16.63 -1.91 4.77
C GLY A 91 17.29 -1.37 3.50
N CYS A 92 17.68 -0.09 3.52
CA CYS A 92 18.62 0.48 2.55
C CYS A 92 20.01 -0.16 2.76
N GLY A 93 20.17 -1.40 2.31
CA GLY A 93 21.44 -2.14 2.32
C GLY A 93 22.03 -2.21 0.93
N VAL A 94 23.37 -2.28 0.88
CA VAL A 94 24.30 -2.30 -0.27
C VAL A 94 23.91 -3.18 -1.48
N ASN A 95 22.92 -4.07 -1.31
CA ASN A 95 22.48 -5.05 -2.31
C ASN A 95 21.17 -4.67 -3.04
N PHE A 96 20.57 -3.51 -2.74
CA PHE A 96 19.40 -3.01 -3.47
C PHE A 96 19.67 -1.60 -4.00
N GLN A 97 20.09 -1.50 -5.26
CA GLN A 97 20.22 -0.23 -5.99
C GLN A 97 18.93 0.05 -6.76
N GLY A 98 18.21 1.12 -6.39
CA GLY A 98 16.95 1.57 -7.01
C GLY A 98 15.74 1.52 -6.07
N GLY A 99 14.53 1.60 -6.64
CA GLY A 99 13.25 1.32 -5.96
C GLY A 99 12.75 2.34 -4.93
N THR A 100 13.15 3.61 -5.05
CA THR A 100 12.52 4.75 -4.37
C THR A 100 11.22 5.17 -5.04
#